data_AF-A0A7K3S8T5-F1
#
_entry.id   AF-A0A7K3S8T5-F1
#
_cell.length_a   1.000
_cell.length_b   1.000
_cell.length_c   1.000
_cell.angle_alpha   90.00
_cell.angle_beta   90.00
_cell.angle_gamma   90.00
#
_symmetry.space_group_name_H-M   'P 1'
#
loop_
_entity.id
_entity.type
_entity.pdbx_description
1 polymer ?
#
loop_
_entity_poly.entity_id
_entity_poly.type
_entity_poly.pdbx_seq_one_letter_code
_entity_poly.pdbx_strand_id
1 'polypeptide(L)'
;MGGALGLVGLLTTPLGRKLGWPWLMYPGRRLYARLTRTAEEQRAQRDAAIIAALGEAEAASDAEAAQQSDQISDTAERPVGPMPAAPTTTSFEGENVSGFRFEEYAAEMETAAQQYDPENAMEILAMVEGLPAALTSVANVMQVLAERADSEFPLEKPVADGFNDIFGAISAAVAVAEDMGMLFRQAHEHAIARFEDPRNGAEAEKGWNV
;
A
#
# COMPACT_ATOMS: atom_id res chain seq x y z
N MET A 1 15.85 30.88 -6.57
CA MET A 1 17.10 31.07 -5.80
C MET A 1 18.32 30.33 -6.36
N GLY A 2 18.19 29.12 -6.95
CA GLY A 2 19.34 28.36 -7.47
C GLY A 2 20.14 29.02 -8.61
N GLY A 3 19.46 29.75 -9.52
CA GLY A 3 20.11 30.41 -10.67
C GLY A 3 21.07 31.55 -10.29
N ALA A 4 20.78 32.30 -9.22
CA ALA A 4 21.62 33.41 -8.76
C ALA A 4 22.96 32.92 -8.17
N LEU A 5 22.93 31.84 -7.39
CA LEU A 5 24.14 31.23 -6.80
C LEU A 5 25.03 30.56 -7.84
N GLY A 6 24.44 30.02 -8.92
CA GLY A 6 25.18 29.50 -10.07
C GLY A 6 25.97 30.58 -10.81
N LEU A 7 25.36 31.75 -11.04
CA LEU A 7 26.02 32.88 -11.71
C LEU A 7 27.15 33.48 -10.87
N VAL A 8 26.95 33.60 -9.55
CA VAL A 8 28.00 34.03 -8.63
C VAL A 8 29.17 33.03 -8.64
N GLY A 9 28.89 31.72 -8.60
CA GLY A 9 29.93 30.70 -8.70
C GLY A 9 30.71 30.75 -10.01
N LEU A 10 30.07 31.13 -11.12
CA LEU A 10 30.72 31.25 -12.44
C LEU A 10 31.71 32.42 -12.50
N LEU A 11 31.45 33.49 -11.75
CA LEU A 11 32.33 34.67 -11.64
C LEU A 11 33.42 34.47 -10.57
N THR A 12 33.08 33.92 -9.40
CA THR A 12 34.01 33.87 -8.26
C THR A 12 35.02 32.73 -8.34
N THR A 13 34.67 31.61 -8.98
CA THR A 13 35.55 30.44 -9.08
C THR A 13 36.81 30.69 -9.94
N PRO A 14 36.74 31.30 -11.14
CA PRO A 14 37.96 31.62 -11.90
C PRO A 14 38.83 32.68 -11.20
N LEU A 15 38.23 33.66 -10.53
CA LEU A 15 38.95 34.63 -9.71
C LEU A 15 39.66 33.97 -8.52
N GLY A 16 38.97 33.09 -7.78
CA GLY A 16 39.57 32.33 -6.69
C GLY A 16 40.73 31.44 -7.13
N ARG A 17 40.66 30.90 -8.37
CA ARG A 17 41.73 30.07 -8.95
C ARG A 17 42.97 30.87 -9.35
N LYS A 18 42.79 32.12 -9.79
CA LYS A 18 43.91 33.02 -10.10
C LYS A 18 44.56 33.63 -8.86
N LEU A 19 43.79 33.91 -7.81
CA LEU A 19 44.28 34.49 -6.55
C LEU A 19 44.72 33.44 -5.52
N GLY A 20 44.54 32.14 -5.81
CA GLY A 20 44.89 31.06 -4.88
C GLY A 20 44.01 31.02 -3.63
N TRP A 21 42.78 31.54 -3.69
CA TRP A 21 41.89 31.68 -2.55
C TRP A 21 40.78 30.61 -2.58
N PRO A 22 40.91 29.52 -1.80
CA PRO A 22 40.01 28.36 -1.88
C PRO A 22 38.59 28.68 -1.39
N TRP A 23 38.42 29.75 -0.61
CA TRP A 23 37.14 30.15 -0.03
C TRP A 23 36.19 30.83 -1.02
N LEU A 24 36.72 31.37 -2.12
CA LEU A 24 35.96 32.01 -3.20
C LEU A 24 35.42 30.99 -4.23
N MET A 25 35.95 29.77 -4.20
CA MET A 25 35.61 28.70 -5.13
C MET A 25 34.34 27.97 -4.69
N TYR A 26 33.42 27.76 -5.63
CA TYR A 26 32.19 26.95 -5.43
C TYR A 26 31.30 27.35 -4.24
N PRO A 27 30.94 28.65 -4.07
CA PRO A 27 30.16 29.11 -2.93
C PRO A 27 28.79 28.42 -2.85
N GLY A 28 28.13 28.18 -3.99
CA GLY A 28 26.84 27.49 -4.04
C GLY A 28 26.90 26.04 -3.55
N ARG A 29 27.95 25.29 -3.92
CA ARG A 29 28.11 23.88 -3.49
C ARG A 29 28.38 23.78 -2.00
N ARG A 30 29.13 24.72 -1.43
CA ARG A 30 29.41 24.78 0.02
C ARG A 30 28.18 25.14 0.83
N LEU A 31 27.36 26.08 0.34
CA LEU A 31 26.10 26.43 0.98
C LEU A 31 25.11 25.26 0.91
N TYR A 32 24.97 24.63 -0.25
CA TYR A 32 24.13 23.45 -0.42
C TYR A 32 24.54 22.32 0.54
N ALA A 33 25.83 21.97 0.58
CA ALA A 33 26.33 20.95 1.51
C ALA A 33 26.08 21.28 2.99
N ARG A 34 26.08 22.57 3.37
CA ARG A 34 25.71 22.97 4.74
C ARG A 34 24.22 22.83 5.01
N LEU A 35 23.37 23.13 4.03
CA LEU A 35 21.92 23.03 4.16
C LEU A 35 21.44 21.57 4.14
N THR A 36 22.11 20.70 3.37
CA THR A 36 21.73 19.28 3.28
C THR A 36 22.35 18.40 4.35
N ARG A 37 23.38 18.88 5.08
CA ARG A 37 24.10 18.07 6.06
C ARG A 37 23.18 17.44 7.11
N THR A 38 22.24 18.21 7.64
CA THR A 38 21.30 17.73 8.66
C THR A 38 20.31 16.71 8.09
N ALA A 39 19.87 16.88 6.84
CA ALA A 39 18.98 15.95 6.17
C ALA A 39 19.71 14.63 5.82
N GLU A 40 20.98 14.70 5.42
CA GLU A 40 21.84 13.53 5.19
C GLU A 40 22.11 12.76 6.50
N GLU A 41 22.38 13.48 7.60
CA GLU A 41 22.55 12.89 8.94
C GLU A 41 21.26 12.20 9.41
N GLN A 42 20.10 12.82 9.23
CA GLN A 42 18.80 12.23 9.58
C GLN A 42 18.47 10.99 8.74
N ARG A 43 18.74 11.03 7.44
CA ARG A 43 18.55 9.88 6.56
C ARG A 43 19.45 8.72 6.98
N ALA A 44 20.73 8.98 7.23
CA ALA A 44 21.66 7.95 7.69
C ALA A 44 21.24 7.32 9.03
N GLN A 45 20.74 8.13 9.97
CA GLN A 45 20.21 7.63 11.24
C GLN A 45 18.98 6.74 11.05
N ARG A 46 18.04 7.16 10.20
CA ARG A 46 16.83 6.37 9.90
C ARG A 46 17.18 5.05 9.21
N ASP A 47 18.05 5.11 8.21
CA ASP A 47 18.44 3.93 7.44
C ASP A 47 19.21 2.93 8.35
N ALA A 48 20.05 3.41 9.27
CA ALA A 48 20.71 2.58 10.28
C ALA A 48 19.70 1.95 11.27
N ALA A 49 18.67 2.69 11.69
CA ALA A 49 17.63 2.17 12.58
C ALA A 49 16.78 1.08 11.91
N ILE A 50 16.48 1.23 10.62
CA ILE A 50 15.76 0.23 9.81
C ILE A 50 16.58 -1.07 9.73
N ILE A 51 17.88 -0.97 9.41
CA ILE A 51 18.76 -2.15 9.31
C ILE A 51 18.85 -2.86 10.67
N ALA A 52 18.96 -2.12 11.76
CA ALA A 52 18.99 -2.71 13.11
C ALA A 52 17.68 -3.44 13.45
N ALA A 53 16.53 -2.81 13.19
CA ALA A 53 15.22 -3.40 13.44
C ALA A 53 14.98 -4.67 12.60
N LEU A 54 15.44 -4.67 11.33
CA LEU A 54 15.37 -5.84 10.47
C LEU A 54 16.20 -6.99 11.02
N GLY A 55 17.44 -6.73 11.46
CA GLY A 55 18.29 -7.76 12.07
C GLY A 55 17.73 -8.32 13.38
N GLU A 56 17.07 -7.51 14.20
CA GLU A 56 16.38 -7.98 15.41
C GLU A 56 15.17 -8.86 15.08
N ALA A 57 14.37 -8.49 14.07
CA ALA A 57 13.24 -9.28 13.62
C ALA A 57 13.67 -10.63 13.01
N GLU A 58 14.73 -10.65 12.20
CA GLU A 58 15.32 -11.87 11.65
C GLU A 58 15.83 -12.78 12.78
N ALA A 59 16.57 -12.24 13.75
CA ALA A 59 17.06 -13.03 14.88
C ALA A 59 15.93 -13.59 15.76
N ALA A 60 14.82 -12.84 15.93
CA ALA A 60 13.63 -13.33 16.63
C ALA A 60 12.96 -14.48 15.86
N SER A 61 12.80 -14.33 14.54
CA SER A 61 12.23 -15.37 13.68
C SER A 61 13.08 -16.65 13.68
N ASP A 62 14.40 -16.54 13.60
CA ASP A 62 15.32 -17.67 13.69
C ASP A 62 15.23 -18.38 15.05
N ALA A 63 15.09 -17.61 16.14
CA ALA A 63 14.92 -18.18 17.49
C ALA A 63 13.57 -18.88 17.67
N GLU A 64 12.50 -18.39 17.05
CA GLU A 64 11.20 -19.05 17.01
C GLU A 64 11.26 -20.35 16.18
N ALA A 65 11.87 -20.31 15.00
CA ALA A 65 12.07 -21.48 14.15
C ALA A 65 12.89 -22.59 14.84
N ALA A 66 13.93 -22.21 15.60
CA ALA A 66 14.75 -23.14 16.38
C ALA A 66 13.99 -23.78 17.57
N GLN A 67 12.96 -23.12 18.10
CA GLN A 67 12.09 -23.68 19.15
C GLN A 67 11.03 -24.63 18.56
N GLN A 68 10.64 -24.41 17.30
CA GLN A 68 9.59 -25.18 16.62
C GLN A 68 10.11 -26.47 15.96
N SER A 69 11.43 -26.62 15.80
CA SER A 69 12.05 -27.81 15.21
C SER A 69 11.93 -29.10 16.05
N ASP A 70 11.47 -29.01 17.31
CA ASP A 70 11.29 -30.19 18.18
C ASP A 70 9.97 -30.95 17.90
N GLN A 71 9.10 -30.45 17.01
CA GLN A 71 7.81 -31.07 16.67
C GLN A 71 7.75 -31.75 15.29
N ILE A 72 8.80 -31.66 14.47
CA ILE A 72 8.83 -32.29 13.15
C ILE A 72 9.72 -33.53 13.22
N SER A 73 9.09 -34.70 13.39
CA SER A 73 9.79 -35.99 13.39
C SER A 73 10.20 -36.39 11.96
N ASP A 74 11.43 -36.87 11.79
CA ASP A 74 12.07 -37.26 10.51
C ASP A 74 11.48 -38.53 9.86
N THR A 75 10.35 -39.04 10.34
CA THR A 75 9.70 -40.22 9.78
C THR A 75 8.19 -40.10 9.91
N ALA A 76 7.53 -39.85 8.78
CA ALA A 76 6.09 -40.03 8.63
C ALA A 76 5.81 -41.54 8.48
N GLU A 77 5.32 -42.17 9.54
CA GLU A 77 4.95 -43.59 9.51
C GLU A 77 3.63 -43.79 8.74
N ARG A 78 3.66 -44.59 7.66
CA ARG A 78 2.46 -44.92 6.88
C ARG A 78 1.61 -45.92 7.68
N PRO A 79 0.34 -45.61 8.01
CA PRO A 79 -0.48 -46.50 8.81
C PRO A 79 -0.77 -47.81 8.06
N VAL A 80 -0.44 -48.94 8.70
CA VAL A 80 -0.78 -50.30 8.24
C VAL A 80 -1.98 -50.80 9.04
N GLY A 81 -3.17 -50.61 8.49
CA GLY A 81 -4.42 -51.15 9.03
C GLY A 81 -5.64 -50.68 8.22
N PRO A 82 -6.71 -51.48 8.11
CA PRO A 82 -7.94 -51.04 7.47
C PRO A 82 -8.57 -49.92 8.30
N MET A 83 -8.63 -48.71 7.74
CA MET A 83 -9.34 -47.57 8.34
C MET A 83 -10.82 -47.93 8.50
N PRO A 84 -11.46 -47.62 9.65
CA PRO A 84 -12.90 -47.67 9.74
C PRO A 84 -13.47 -46.67 8.72
N ALA A 85 -14.40 -47.14 7.88
CA ALA A 85 -15.11 -46.28 6.94
C ALA A 85 -15.72 -45.11 7.73
N ALA A 86 -15.41 -43.89 7.29
CA ALA A 86 -15.99 -42.68 7.84
C ALA A 86 -17.53 -42.81 7.87
N PRO A 87 -18.22 -42.29 8.88
CA PRO A 87 -19.67 -42.26 8.86
C PRO A 87 -20.09 -41.51 7.60
N THR A 88 -20.76 -42.21 6.68
CA THR A 88 -21.46 -41.58 5.57
C THR A 88 -22.60 -40.79 6.19
N THR A 89 -22.31 -39.59 6.67
CA THR A 89 -23.30 -38.55 6.66
C THR A 89 -23.66 -38.41 5.19
N THR A 90 -24.86 -38.86 4.83
CA THR A 90 -25.53 -38.39 3.63
C THR A 90 -25.55 -36.88 3.75
N SER A 91 -24.50 -36.23 3.25
CA SER A 91 -24.63 -34.90 2.70
C SER A 91 -25.77 -35.08 1.72
N PHE A 92 -26.91 -34.49 2.05
CA PHE A 92 -27.81 -34.03 1.01
C PHE A 92 -26.91 -33.43 -0.05
N GLU A 93 -27.21 -33.78 -1.29
CA GLU A 93 -26.71 -33.19 -2.52
C GLU A 93 -26.92 -31.67 -2.40
N GLY A 94 -26.10 -31.04 -1.58
CA GLY A 94 -25.88 -29.64 -1.49
C GLY A 94 -25.24 -29.37 -2.82
N GLU A 95 -26.08 -28.92 -3.74
CA GLU A 95 -25.74 -27.89 -4.69
C GLU A 95 -24.26 -27.53 -4.51
N ASN A 96 -23.42 -28.11 -5.36
CA ASN A 96 -22.06 -27.62 -5.50
C ASN A 96 -22.25 -26.15 -5.85
N VAL A 97 -22.22 -25.27 -4.84
CA VAL A 97 -22.38 -23.84 -5.03
C VAL A 97 -21.25 -23.51 -5.99
N SER A 98 -21.67 -23.15 -7.20
CA SER A 98 -20.82 -22.85 -8.34
C SER A 98 -19.61 -22.07 -7.85
N GLY A 99 -18.40 -22.55 -8.21
CA GLY A 99 -17.14 -22.03 -7.72
C GLY A 99 -17.04 -20.52 -7.83
N PHE A 100 -16.33 -19.91 -6.88
CA PHE A 100 -16.02 -18.48 -6.83
C PHE A 100 -15.76 -17.88 -8.22
N ARG A 101 -16.58 -16.89 -8.62
CA ARG A 101 -16.52 -16.22 -9.94
C ARG A 101 -16.23 -14.75 -9.73
N PHE A 102 -15.05 -14.30 -10.14
CA PHE A 102 -14.67 -12.89 -10.04
C PHE A 102 -15.65 -11.98 -10.78
N GLU A 103 -16.15 -12.45 -11.93
CA GLU A 103 -17.00 -11.68 -12.81
C GLU A 103 -18.36 -11.34 -12.18
N GLU A 104 -18.87 -12.20 -11.30
CA GLU A 104 -20.15 -11.97 -10.61
C GLU A 104 -20.01 -10.85 -9.58
N TYR A 105 -19.01 -10.94 -8.70
CA TYR A 105 -18.74 -9.88 -7.71
C TYR A 105 -18.33 -8.56 -8.37
N ALA A 106 -17.56 -8.63 -9.47
CA ALA A 106 -17.20 -7.45 -10.24
C ALA A 106 -18.44 -6.82 -10.92
N ALA A 107 -19.35 -7.64 -11.47
CA ALA A 107 -20.59 -7.15 -12.07
C ALA A 107 -21.54 -6.53 -11.03
N GLU A 108 -21.60 -7.07 -9.81
CA GLU A 108 -22.32 -6.46 -8.69
C GLU A 108 -21.72 -5.10 -8.33
N MET A 109 -20.39 -5.01 -8.21
CA MET A 109 -19.68 -3.75 -7.95
C MET A 109 -19.91 -2.73 -9.07
N GLU A 110 -19.87 -3.15 -10.34
CA GLU A 110 -20.14 -2.30 -11.49
C GLU A 110 -21.60 -1.80 -11.48
N THR A 111 -22.54 -2.69 -11.21
CA THR A 111 -23.97 -2.34 -11.12
C THR A 111 -24.22 -1.32 -10.01
N ALA A 112 -23.60 -1.50 -8.84
CA ALA A 112 -23.68 -0.54 -7.74
C ALA A 112 -23.10 0.82 -8.14
N ALA A 113 -21.97 0.85 -8.86
CA ALA A 113 -21.38 2.09 -9.34
C ALA A 113 -22.25 2.80 -10.39
N GLN A 114 -22.93 2.05 -11.28
CA GLN A 114 -23.84 2.63 -12.28
C GLN A 114 -25.10 3.25 -11.65
N GLN A 115 -25.53 2.73 -10.50
CA GLN A 115 -26.69 3.22 -9.75
C GLN A 115 -26.33 4.27 -8.69
N TYR A 116 -25.03 4.56 -8.54
CA TYR A 116 -24.56 5.52 -7.54
C TYR A 116 -24.96 6.94 -7.93
N ASP A 117 -25.84 7.54 -7.12
CA ASP A 117 -26.34 8.91 -7.29
C ASP A 117 -26.13 9.68 -5.97
N PRO A 118 -24.91 10.19 -5.72
CA PRO A 118 -24.58 10.83 -4.46
C PRO A 118 -25.33 12.16 -4.27
N GLU A 119 -25.89 12.36 -3.08
CA GLU A 119 -26.67 13.58 -2.81
C GLU A 119 -25.77 14.80 -2.55
N ASN A 120 -24.54 14.58 -2.07
CA ASN A 120 -23.62 15.65 -1.69
C ASN A 120 -22.15 15.23 -1.71
N ALA A 121 -21.25 16.23 -1.63
CA ALA A 121 -19.81 16.03 -1.66
C ALA A 121 -19.25 15.21 -0.47
N MET A 122 -19.96 15.13 0.65
CA MET A 122 -19.52 14.32 1.81
C MET A 122 -19.72 12.83 1.57
N GLU A 123 -20.76 12.45 0.83
CA GLU A 123 -20.97 11.06 0.41
C GLU A 123 -19.85 10.59 -0.54
N ILE A 124 -19.48 11.45 -1.49
CA ILE A 124 -18.36 11.19 -2.41
C ILE A 124 -17.03 11.14 -1.63
N LEU A 125 -16.83 12.04 -0.66
CA LEU A 125 -15.64 12.03 0.20
C LEU A 125 -15.53 10.71 0.99
N ALA A 126 -16.63 10.25 1.59
CA ALA A 126 -16.65 8.98 2.32
C ALA A 126 -16.34 7.79 1.40
N MET A 127 -16.87 7.79 0.18
CA MET A 127 -16.54 6.79 -0.84
C MET A 127 -15.03 6.81 -1.17
N VAL A 128 -14.47 8.00 -1.44
CA VAL A 128 -13.05 8.16 -1.80
C VAL A 128 -12.13 7.75 -0.63
N GLU A 129 -12.47 8.12 0.60
CA GLU A 129 -11.72 7.72 1.80
C GLU A 129 -11.83 6.20 2.08
N GLY A 130 -12.90 5.55 1.59
CA GLY A 130 -13.08 4.10 1.68
C GLY A 130 -12.35 3.28 0.60
N LEU A 131 -11.93 3.90 -0.51
CA LEU A 131 -11.26 3.22 -1.63
C LEU A 131 -10.02 2.41 -1.22
N PRO A 132 -9.09 2.92 -0.37
CA PRO A 132 -7.91 2.14 0.03
C PRO A 132 -8.30 0.81 0.71
N ALA A 133 -9.29 0.85 1.61
CA ALA A 133 -9.76 -0.34 2.29
C ALA A 133 -10.44 -1.34 1.34
N ALA A 134 -11.26 -0.84 0.41
CA ALA A 134 -11.90 -1.68 -0.60
C ALA A 134 -10.87 -2.37 -1.52
N LEU A 135 -9.91 -1.62 -2.06
CA LEU A 135 -8.85 -2.17 -2.91
C LEU A 135 -7.92 -3.13 -2.15
N THR A 136 -7.65 -2.86 -0.87
CA THR A 136 -6.91 -3.79 0.00
C THR A 136 -7.64 -5.12 0.14
N SER A 137 -8.97 -5.10 0.29
CA SER A 137 -9.76 -6.34 0.32
C SER A 137 -9.63 -7.14 -0.97
N VAL A 138 -9.63 -6.47 -2.13
CA VAL A 138 -9.43 -7.15 -3.43
C VAL A 138 -8.02 -7.69 -3.56
N ALA A 139 -7.00 -6.97 -3.10
CA ALA A 139 -5.63 -7.47 -3.06
C ALA A 139 -5.55 -8.74 -2.22
N ASN A 140 -6.12 -8.74 -1.01
CA ASN A 140 -6.12 -9.91 -0.12
C ASN A 140 -6.77 -11.15 -0.75
N VAL A 141 -7.77 -10.99 -1.62
CA VAL A 141 -8.32 -12.13 -2.39
C VAL A 141 -7.26 -12.78 -3.27
N MET A 142 -6.42 -11.99 -3.96
CA MET A 142 -5.34 -12.51 -4.80
C MET A 142 -4.27 -13.21 -3.96
N GLN A 143 -3.94 -12.66 -2.79
CA GLN A 143 -3.02 -13.30 -1.85
C GLN A 143 -3.54 -14.66 -1.38
N VAL A 144 -4.81 -14.74 -0.96
CA VAL A 144 -5.43 -16.00 -0.54
C VAL A 144 -5.42 -17.04 -1.66
N LEU A 145 -5.66 -16.61 -2.90
CA LEU A 145 -5.61 -17.50 -4.06
C LEU A 145 -4.20 -17.96 -4.40
N ALA A 146 -3.19 -17.11 -4.25
CA ALA A 146 -1.78 -17.48 -4.40
C ALA A 146 -1.38 -18.54 -3.36
N GLU A 147 -1.70 -18.31 -2.08
CA GLU A 147 -1.41 -19.24 -0.98
C GLU A 147 -2.09 -20.61 -1.20
N ARG A 148 -3.34 -20.62 -1.69
CA ARG A 148 -4.06 -21.85 -2.00
C ARG A 148 -3.63 -22.50 -3.31
N ALA A 149 -3.10 -21.74 -4.26
CA ALA A 149 -2.58 -22.29 -5.51
C ALA A 149 -1.36 -23.19 -5.30
N ASP A 150 -0.52 -22.88 -4.32
CA ASP A 150 0.66 -23.68 -3.99
C ASP A 150 0.34 -25.02 -3.31
N SER A 151 -0.81 -25.14 -2.63
CA SER A 151 -1.16 -26.31 -1.82
C SER A 151 -2.40 -27.09 -2.27
N GLU A 152 -3.42 -26.43 -2.82
CA GLU A 152 -4.76 -27.01 -3.05
C GLU A 152 -5.15 -27.08 -4.53
N PHE A 153 -4.57 -26.25 -5.40
CA PHE A 153 -4.91 -26.25 -6.84
C PHE A 153 -3.79 -26.89 -7.68
N PRO A 154 -4.11 -27.75 -8.66
CA PRO A 154 -3.13 -28.31 -9.59
C PRO A 154 -2.78 -27.27 -10.67
N LEU A 155 -2.15 -26.16 -10.27
CA LEU A 155 -1.76 -25.08 -11.16
C LEU A 155 -0.27 -25.18 -11.49
N GLU A 156 0.08 -24.83 -12.73
CA GLU A 156 1.47 -24.65 -13.12
C GLU A 156 2.04 -23.41 -12.43
N LYS A 157 3.28 -23.49 -11.95
CA LYS A 157 3.94 -22.43 -11.17
C LYS A 157 3.80 -21.01 -11.79
N PRO A 158 3.96 -20.79 -13.11
CA PRO A 158 3.78 -19.46 -13.69
C PRO A 158 2.37 -18.87 -13.53
N VAL A 159 1.34 -19.70 -13.39
CA VAL A 159 -0.04 -19.25 -13.17
C VAL A 159 -0.23 -18.85 -11.71
N ALA A 160 0.35 -19.60 -10.77
CA ALA A 160 0.34 -19.27 -9.35
C ALA A 160 1.11 -17.96 -9.08
N ASP A 161 2.28 -17.79 -9.69
CA ASP A 161 3.06 -16.54 -9.62
C ASP A 161 2.26 -15.34 -10.14
N GLY A 162 1.37 -15.54 -11.12
CA GLY A 162 0.49 -14.49 -11.64
C GLY A 162 -0.45 -13.89 -10.58
N PHE A 163 -0.90 -14.66 -9.58
CA PHE A 163 -1.71 -14.10 -8.49
C PHE A 163 -0.90 -13.15 -7.60
N ASN A 164 0.38 -13.47 -7.34
CA ASN A 164 1.30 -12.59 -6.60
C ASN A 164 1.59 -11.29 -7.38
N ASP A 165 1.74 -11.38 -8.69
CA ASP A 165 1.93 -10.21 -9.55
C ASP A 165 0.71 -9.28 -9.50
N ILE A 166 -0.50 -9.84 -9.58
CA ILE A 166 -1.75 -9.07 -9.48
C ILE A 166 -1.90 -8.45 -8.08
N PHE A 167 -1.59 -9.20 -7.02
CA PHE A 167 -1.55 -8.67 -5.66
C PHE A 167 -0.65 -7.43 -5.54
N GLY A 168 0.57 -7.51 -6.09
CA GLY A 168 1.50 -6.39 -6.11
C GLY A 168 0.96 -5.19 -6.90
N ALA A 169 0.34 -5.43 -8.06
CA ALA A 169 -0.25 -4.37 -8.87
C ALA A 169 -1.43 -3.66 -8.17
N ILE A 170 -2.32 -4.41 -7.51
CA ILE A 170 -3.43 -3.83 -6.76
C ILE A 170 -2.92 -3.10 -5.53
N SER A 171 -1.92 -3.64 -4.83
CA SER A 171 -1.29 -2.96 -3.68
C SER A 171 -0.64 -1.63 -4.08
N ALA A 172 -0.06 -1.55 -5.28
CA ALA A 172 0.43 -0.28 -5.82
C ALA A 172 -0.73 0.71 -6.11
N ALA A 173 -1.90 0.22 -6.55
CA ALA A 173 -3.09 1.05 -6.71
C ALA A 173 -3.67 1.52 -5.36
N VAL A 174 -3.59 0.71 -4.30
CA VAL A 174 -3.97 1.11 -2.93
C VAL A 174 -3.16 2.33 -2.49
N ALA A 175 -1.83 2.33 -2.70
CA ALA A 175 -0.98 3.47 -2.36
C ALA A 175 -1.39 4.76 -3.08
N VAL A 176 -1.86 4.66 -4.33
CA VAL A 176 -2.41 5.82 -5.06
C VAL A 176 -3.73 6.28 -4.46
N ALA A 177 -4.59 5.33 -4.04
CA ALA A 177 -5.87 5.64 -3.43
C ALA A 177 -5.74 6.33 -2.06
N GLU A 178 -4.68 6.05 -1.28
CA GLU A 178 -4.42 6.68 0.02
C GLU A 178 -4.30 8.21 -0.10
N ASP A 179 -3.71 8.71 -1.19
CA ASP A 179 -3.55 10.14 -1.43
C ASP A 179 -4.86 10.82 -1.90
N MET A 180 -5.83 10.06 -2.40
CA MET A 180 -7.05 10.60 -3.00
C MET A 180 -7.95 11.32 -1.99
N GLY A 181 -8.03 10.85 -0.74
CA GLY A 181 -8.83 11.51 0.30
C GLY A 181 -8.33 12.92 0.60
N MET A 182 -7.02 13.08 0.75
CA MET A 182 -6.41 14.40 0.96
C MET A 182 -6.60 15.30 -0.26
N LEU A 183 -6.37 14.79 -1.47
CA LEU A 183 -6.58 15.53 -2.72
C LEU A 183 -8.04 16.00 -2.85
N PHE A 184 -9.01 15.15 -2.52
CA PHE A 184 -10.43 15.51 -2.57
C PHE A 184 -10.74 16.63 -1.59
N ARG A 185 -10.26 16.54 -0.35
CA ARG A 185 -10.45 17.59 0.67
C ARG A 185 -9.86 18.93 0.24
N GLN A 186 -8.69 18.94 -0.37
CA GLN A 186 -8.06 20.16 -0.90
C GLN A 186 -8.85 20.75 -2.07
N ALA A 187 -9.29 19.92 -3.02
CA ALA A 187 -10.03 20.37 -4.19
C ALA A 187 -11.43 20.88 -3.84
N HIS A 188 -12.06 20.33 -2.80
CA HIS A 188 -13.43 20.63 -2.39
C HIS A 188 -13.52 21.37 -1.04
N GLU A 189 -12.43 22.01 -0.58
CA GLU A 189 -12.33 22.68 0.71
C GLU A 189 -13.52 23.61 0.99
N HIS A 190 -13.90 24.43 0.00
CA HIS A 190 -15.02 25.37 0.11
C HIS A 190 -16.39 24.69 0.23
N ALA A 191 -16.59 23.54 -0.41
CA ALA A 191 -17.84 22.79 -0.32
C ALA A 191 -17.91 22.04 1.01
N ILE A 192 -16.83 21.37 1.39
CA ILE A 192 -16.72 20.62 2.64
C ILE A 192 -16.86 21.55 3.85
N ALA A 193 -16.22 22.72 3.86
CA ALA A 193 -16.31 23.67 4.97
C ALA A 193 -17.73 24.17 5.23
N ARG A 194 -18.58 24.25 4.19
CA ARG A 194 -20.00 24.59 4.32
C ARG A 194 -20.83 23.50 4.98
N PHE A 195 -20.49 22.24 4.71
CA PHE A 195 -21.17 21.08 5.32
C PHE A 195 -20.64 20.75 6.72
N GLU A 196 -19.34 20.94 6.97
CA GLU A 196 -18.71 20.69 8.28
C GLU A 196 -18.95 21.83 9.28
N ASP A 197 -19.08 23.09 8.82
CA ASP A 197 -19.41 24.26 9.67
C ASP A 197 -20.55 25.12 9.04
N PRO A 198 -21.82 24.67 9.13
CA PRO A 198 -22.94 25.37 8.52
C PRO A 198 -23.24 26.68 9.24
N ARG A 199 -22.96 27.81 8.60
CA ARG A 199 -23.13 29.16 9.20
C ARG A 199 -24.57 29.48 9.63
N ASN A 200 -25.57 28.87 8.98
CA ASN A 200 -26.99 29.15 9.19
C ASN A 200 -27.82 27.88 9.52
N GLY A 201 -27.17 26.79 9.94
CA GLY A 201 -27.82 25.50 10.19
C GLY A 201 -28.06 24.66 8.93
N ALA A 202 -28.26 23.36 9.12
CA ALA A 202 -28.25 22.34 8.05
C ALA A 202 -29.32 22.52 6.95
N GLU A 203 -30.42 23.23 7.24
CA GLU A 203 -31.51 23.46 6.26
C GLU A 203 -31.27 24.66 5.33
N ALA A 204 -30.39 25.59 5.69
CA ALA A 204 -30.20 26.84 4.94
C ALA A 204 -29.36 26.69 3.66
N GLU A 205 -28.62 25.58 3.50
CA GLU A 205 -27.73 25.36 2.35
C GLU A 205 -28.22 24.30 1.35
N LYS A 206 -29.36 23.64 1.60
CA LYS A 206 -30.05 22.77 0.61
C LYS A 206 -30.53 23.51 -0.64
N GLY A 207 -30.47 24.85 -0.65
CA GLY A 207 -30.85 25.71 -1.77
C GLY A 207 -29.82 25.83 -2.90
N TRP A 208 -28.68 25.13 -2.82
CA TRP A 208 -27.68 25.09 -3.91
C TRP A 208 -27.85 23.90 -4.88
N ASN A 209 -29.04 23.29 -4.90
CA ASN A 209 -29.52 22.50 -6.04
C ASN A 209 -30.26 23.42 -7.04
N VAL A 210 -29.54 24.38 -7.63
CA VAL A 210 -29.93 25.09 -8.86
C VAL A 210 -28.72 25.28 -9.75
#